data_AF-A0A9E1AZK7-F1
#
_entry.id   AF-A0A9E1AZK7-F1
#
_cell.length_a   1.000
_cell.length_b   1.000
_cell.length_c   1.000
_cell.angle_alpha   90.00
_cell.angle_beta   90.00
_cell.angle_gamma   90.00
#
_symmetry.space_group_name_H-M   'P 1'
#
loop_
_entity.id
_entity.type
_entity.pdbx_description
1 polymer ?
#
loop_
_entity_poly.entity_id
_entity_poly.type
_entity_poly.pdbx_seq_one_letter_code
_entity_poly.pdbx_strand_id
1 'polypeptide(L)'
;MAMNASSWIPNWFDLEVDELERQISNWCNLNAREKWVVVFNLNDLKKFLHKNKLNRNTDGRHHFCSTHNLVISWNEMEENWGILYKVKSNKDFNEILYQFPEFPEESKGTAYVNPNI
;
A
#
# COMPACT_ATOMS: atom_id res chain seq x y z
N MET A 1 -5.38 -23.90 14.48
CA MET A 1 -4.27 -23.01 14.11
C MET A 1 -4.62 -22.44 12.76
N ALA A 2 -5.07 -21.19 12.69
CA ALA A 2 -5.40 -20.56 11.41
C ALA A 2 -4.10 -20.37 10.64
N MET A 3 -4.00 -20.99 9.46
CA MET A 3 -2.93 -20.68 8.50
C MET A 3 -3.07 -19.20 8.15
N ASN A 4 -2.06 -18.36 8.42
CA ASN A 4 -2.07 -16.98 7.95
C ASN A 4 -2.16 -17.03 6.42
N ALA A 5 -3.29 -16.57 5.86
CA ALA A 5 -3.47 -16.59 4.41
C ALA A 5 -2.40 -15.70 3.76
N SER A 6 -1.91 -16.11 2.60
CA SER A 6 -1.03 -15.27 1.79
C SER A 6 -1.66 -15.04 0.43
N SER A 7 -1.50 -13.82 -0.09
CA SER A 7 -2.02 -13.43 -1.39
C SER A 7 -0.95 -12.66 -2.15
N TRP A 8 -0.89 -12.86 -3.47
CA TRP A 8 0.00 -12.14 -4.37
C TRP A 8 -0.79 -11.08 -5.13
N ILE A 9 -0.27 -9.86 -5.13
CA ILE A 9 -0.84 -8.73 -5.84
C ILE A 9 0.16 -8.31 -6.93
N PRO A 10 -0.32 -7.96 -8.15
CA PRO A 10 0.53 -7.34 -9.16
C PRO A 10 1.33 -6.16 -8.61
N ASN A 11 2.55 -5.96 -9.10
CA ASN A 11 3.37 -4.85 -8.63
C ASN A 11 2.76 -3.51 -9.02
N TRP A 12 2.11 -2.86 -8.07
CA TRP A 12 1.53 -1.54 -8.31
C TRP A 12 2.60 -0.53 -8.74
N PHE A 13 3.82 -0.64 -8.20
CA PHE A 13 4.88 0.33 -8.40
C PHE A 13 5.57 0.23 -9.77
N ASP A 14 5.28 -0.80 -10.56
CA ASP A 14 5.74 -0.88 -11.96
C ASP A 14 4.75 -0.21 -12.93
N LEU A 15 3.57 0.19 -12.45
CA LEU A 15 2.49 0.76 -13.26
C LEU A 15 2.64 2.29 -13.41
N GLU A 16 1.94 2.86 -14.39
CA GLU A 16 1.72 4.30 -14.47
C GLU A 16 0.81 4.77 -13.32
N VAL A 17 0.89 6.05 -12.93
CA VAL A 17 0.19 6.60 -11.76
C VAL A 17 -1.32 6.31 -11.81
N ASP A 18 -1.98 6.60 -12.94
CA ASP A 18 -3.43 6.39 -13.08
C ASP A 18 -3.83 4.92 -12.94
N GLU A 19 -2.99 4.01 -13.45
CA GLU A 19 -3.24 2.57 -13.37
C GLU A 19 -2.95 2.03 -11.96
N LEU A 20 -1.91 2.53 -11.28
CA LEU A 20 -1.68 2.25 -9.87
C LEU A 20 -2.88 2.68 -9.02
N GLU A 21 -3.40 3.88 -9.22
CA GLU A 21 -4.54 4.39 -8.47
C GLU A 21 -5.78 3.51 -8.68
N ARG A 22 -6.03 3.10 -9.94
CA ARG A 22 -7.12 2.19 -10.30
C ARG A 22 -6.98 0.83 -9.63
N GLN A 23 -5.78 0.24 -9.67
CA GLN A 23 -5.52 -1.08 -9.09
C GLN A 23 -5.62 -1.06 -7.56
N ILE A 24 -5.06 -0.05 -6.89
CA ILE A 24 -5.19 0.12 -5.44
C ILE A 24 -6.66 0.28 -5.06
N SER A 25 -7.41 1.14 -5.77
CA SER A 25 -8.82 1.38 -5.46
C SER A 25 -9.66 0.11 -5.64
N ASN A 26 -9.47 -0.62 -6.74
CA ASN A 26 -10.13 -1.89 -6.99
C ASN A 26 -9.79 -2.93 -5.92
N TRP A 27 -8.51 -3.04 -5.57
CA TRP A 27 -8.07 -3.98 -4.55
C TRP A 27 -8.65 -3.63 -3.18
N CYS A 28 -8.66 -2.35 -2.80
CA CYS A 28 -9.30 -1.89 -1.56
C CYS A 28 -10.79 -2.24 -1.56
N ASN A 29 -11.52 -1.98 -2.65
CA ASN A 29 -12.94 -2.30 -2.75
C ASN A 29 -13.24 -3.80 -2.58
N LEU A 30 -12.38 -4.67 -3.13
CA LEU A 30 -12.54 -6.11 -3.02
C LEU A 30 -12.14 -6.66 -1.64
N ASN A 31 -11.14 -6.05 -1.00
CA ASN A 31 -10.47 -6.60 0.18
C ASN A 31 -10.70 -5.78 1.47
N ALA A 32 -11.51 -4.72 1.43
CA ALA A 32 -11.72 -3.78 2.55
C ALA A 32 -12.15 -4.48 3.85
N ARG A 33 -12.90 -5.58 3.76
CA ARG A 33 -13.41 -6.32 4.93
C ARG A 33 -12.40 -7.31 5.52
N GLU A 34 -11.31 -7.57 4.81
CA GLU A 34 -10.39 -8.65 5.14
C GLU A 34 -9.13 -8.16 5.84
N LYS A 35 -8.95 -6.84 5.98
CA LYS A 35 -7.90 -6.20 6.77
C LYS A 35 -6.51 -6.80 6.52
N TRP A 36 -6.20 -7.11 5.26
CA TRP A 36 -4.92 -7.68 4.87
C TRP A 36 -3.75 -6.78 5.24
N VAL A 37 -2.64 -7.38 5.68
CA VAL A 37 -1.36 -6.69 5.80
C VAL A 37 -0.71 -6.61 4.43
N VAL A 38 -0.59 -5.42 3.86
CA VAL A 38 0.00 -5.25 2.52
C VAL A 38 1.49 -4.93 2.65
N VAL A 39 2.32 -5.78 2.05
CA VAL A 39 3.79 -5.70 2.08
C VAL A 39 4.32 -5.48 0.68
N PHE A 40 5.32 -4.64 0.51
CA PHE A 40 5.87 -4.30 -0.80
C PHE A 40 7.37 -3.99 -0.75
N ASN A 41 8.04 -4.06 -1.91
CA ASN A 41 9.48 -3.78 -2.00
C ASN A 41 9.76 -2.27 -2.04
N LEU A 42 10.61 -1.76 -1.13
CA LEU A 42 10.95 -0.33 -1.10
C LEU A 42 11.77 0.12 -2.32
N ASN A 43 12.50 -0.77 -3.00
CA ASN A 43 13.21 -0.39 -4.22
C ASN A 43 12.26 -0.06 -5.35
N ASP A 44 11.17 -0.82 -5.49
CA ASP A 44 10.20 -0.58 -6.54
C ASP A 44 9.40 0.68 -6.25
N LEU A 45 9.03 0.92 -4.99
CA LEU A 45 8.50 2.21 -4.56
C LEU A 45 9.47 3.37 -4.88
N LYS A 46 10.76 3.26 -4.53
CA LYS A 46 11.75 4.32 -4.79
C LYS A 46 11.86 4.61 -6.29
N LYS A 47 11.91 3.57 -7.14
CA LYS A 47 11.91 3.72 -8.61
C LYS A 47 10.64 4.41 -9.10
N PHE A 48 9.47 4.01 -8.61
CA PHE A 48 8.18 4.61 -8.94
C PHE A 48 8.14 6.10 -8.59
N LEU A 49 8.55 6.46 -7.36
CA LEU A 49 8.57 7.85 -6.90
C LEU A 49 9.51 8.70 -7.76
N HIS A 50 10.71 8.19 -8.06
CA HIS A 50 11.69 8.88 -8.90
C HIS A 50 11.19 9.06 -10.34
N LYS A 51 10.67 7.99 -10.97
CA LYS A 51 10.11 8.01 -12.34
C LYS A 51 9.02 9.06 -12.48
N ASN A 52 8.13 9.14 -11.49
CA ASN A 52 6.96 10.01 -11.52
C ASN A 52 7.16 11.37 -10.85
N LYS A 53 8.40 11.69 -10.40
CA LYS A 53 8.73 12.93 -9.69
C LYS A 53 7.82 13.19 -8.48
N LEU A 54 7.45 12.13 -7.77
CA LEU A 54 6.61 12.19 -6.58
C LEU A 54 7.49 12.35 -5.34
N ASN A 55 7.09 13.26 -4.45
CA ASN A 55 7.81 13.51 -3.22
C ASN A 55 7.42 12.49 -2.15
N ARG A 56 8.43 11.85 -1.55
CA ARG A 56 8.29 11.15 -0.28
C ARG A 56 8.29 12.19 0.84
N ASN A 57 7.26 12.17 1.66
CA ASN A 57 7.13 12.98 2.87
C ASN A 57 7.07 12.09 4.11
N THR A 58 7.08 12.72 5.29
CA THR A 58 6.86 12.05 6.57
C THR A 58 6.06 12.94 7.51
N ASP A 59 5.19 12.34 8.32
CA ASP A 59 4.47 13.01 9.40
C ASP A 59 5.14 12.79 10.77
N GLY A 60 6.37 12.26 10.78
CA GLY A 60 7.11 11.89 11.97
C GLY A 60 6.83 10.48 12.49
N ARG A 61 5.81 9.78 11.96
CA ARG A 61 5.49 8.39 12.31
C ARG A 61 5.46 7.47 11.09
N HIS A 62 4.95 7.97 9.97
CA HIS A 62 4.76 7.27 8.72
C HIS A 62 5.42 8.04 7.58
N HIS A 63 5.75 7.32 6.53
CA HIS A 63 6.07 7.91 5.24
C HIS A 63 4.82 8.01 4.40
N PHE A 64 4.75 8.98 3.51
CA PHE A 64 3.66 9.08 2.55
C PHE A 64 4.07 9.77 1.26
N CYS A 65 3.30 9.53 0.21
CA CYS A 65 3.31 10.30 -1.02
C CYS A 65 1.87 10.60 -1.43
N SER A 66 1.71 11.66 -2.23
CA SER A 66 0.42 12.03 -2.80
C SER A 66 0.50 11.93 -4.31
N THR A 67 -0.46 11.24 -4.89
CA THR A 67 -0.74 11.25 -6.33
C THR A 67 -1.90 12.22 -6.60
N HIS A 68 -2.47 12.20 -7.80
CA HIS A 68 -3.59 13.10 -8.09
C HIS A 68 -4.83 12.74 -7.26
N ASN A 69 -5.15 11.45 -7.14
CA ASN A 69 -6.36 10.98 -6.46
C ASN A 69 -6.11 10.34 -5.10
N LEU A 70 -4.89 9.92 -4.76
CA LEU A 70 -4.62 9.16 -3.54
C LEU A 70 -3.52 9.78 -2.69
N VAL A 71 -3.62 9.56 -1.38
CA VAL A 71 -2.51 9.68 -0.44
C VAL A 71 -2.18 8.29 0.08
N ILE A 72 -0.96 7.84 -0.20
CA ILE A 72 -0.48 6.50 0.12
C ILE A 72 0.54 6.65 1.25
N SER A 73 0.25 6.03 2.41
CA SER A 73 1.10 6.07 3.60
C SER A 73 1.62 4.68 3.94
N TRP A 74 2.87 4.59 4.36
CA TRP A 74 3.53 3.33 4.68
C TRP A 74 4.54 3.46 5.82
N ASN A 75 4.92 2.31 6.38
CA ASN A 75 6.07 2.15 7.26
C ASN A 75 7.20 1.43 6.51
N GLU A 76 8.44 1.83 6.76
CA GLU A 76 9.61 1.08 6.31
C GLU A 76 10.01 0.07 7.38
N MET A 77 10.33 -1.15 6.95
CA MET A 77 10.80 -2.24 7.78
C MET A 77 12.26 -2.55 7.44
N GLU A 78 12.87 -3.42 8.24
CA GLU A 78 14.19 -3.98 7.94
C GLU A 78 14.19 -4.72 6.58
N GLU A 79 15.38 -4.93 6.01
CA GLU A 79 15.55 -5.70 4.75
C GLU A 79 14.85 -5.11 3.51
N ASN A 80 14.65 -3.79 3.46
CA ASN A 80 14.13 -3.08 2.29
C ASN A 80 12.66 -3.41 1.91
N TRP A 81 11.86 -3.80 2.92
CA TRP A 81 10.42 -3.97 2.80
C TRP A 81 9.65 -2.78 3.36
N GLY A 82 8.50 -2.49 2.76
CA GLY A 82 7.54 -1.50 3.22
C GLY A 82 6.21 -2.16 3.53
N ILE A 83 5.51 -1.63 4.53
CA ILE A 83 4.15 -2.05 4.89
C ILE A 83 3.20 -0.90 4.65
N LEU A 84 2.16 -1.13 3.85
CA LEU A 84 1.13 -0.13 3.61
C LEU A 84 0.38 0.12 4.92
N TYR A 85 0.38 1.38 5.35
CA TYR A 85 -0.28 1.80 6.57
C TYR A 85 -1.70 2.31 6.28
N LYS A 86 -1.84 3.16 5.27
CA LYS A 86 -3.11 3.81 4.97
C LYS A 86 -3.18 4.27 3.53
N VAL A 87 -4.36 4.18 2.93
CA VAL A 87 -4.67 4.84 1.66
C VAL A 87 -5.89 5.71 1.87
N LYS A 88 -5.77 6.98 1.51
CA LYS A 88 -6.86 7.96 1.54
C LYS A 88 -7.12 8.52 0.15
N SER A 89 -8.34 9.01 -0.06
CA SER A 89 -8.63 9.90 -1.16
C SER A 89 -7.91 11.24 -0.95
N ASN A 90 -7.27 11.75 -2.00
CA ASN A 90 -6.69 13.09 -2.03
C ASN A 90 -7.74 14.17 -2.33
N LYS A 91 -8.93 13.75 -2.81
CA LYS A 91 -10.08 14.63 -3.07
C LYS A 91 -10.94 14.85 -1.83
N ASP A 92 -11.09 13.81 -1.01
CA ASP A 92 -11.71 13.90 0.32
C ASP A 92 -10.81 13.22 1.36
N PHE A 93 -10.13 14.03 2.17
CA PHE A 93 -9.19 13.52 3.17
C PHE A 93 -9.84 12.72 4.31
N ASN A 94 -11.17 12.74 4.43
CA ASN A 94 -11.92 11.91 5.37
C ASN A 94 -12.20 10.50 4.81
N GLU A 95 -12.13 10.33 3.49
CA GLU A 95 -12.35 9.04 2.85
C GLU A 95 -11.10 8.16 2.94
N ILE A 96 -11.22 7.08 3.71
CA ILE A 96 -10.17 6.07 3.91
C ILE A 96 -10.54 4.85 3.06
N LEU A 97 -9.69 4.53 2.09
CA LEU A 97 -9.88 3.36 1.22
C LEU A 97 -9.28 2.10 1.85
N TYR A 98 -8.17 2.25 2.56
CA TYR A 98 -7.50 1.17 3.26
C TYR A 98 -6.85 1.67 4.54
N GLN A 99 -6.90 0.82 5.57
CA GLN A 99 -6.24 1.03 6.85
C GLN A 99 -5.62 -0.29 7.30
N PHE A 100 -4.35 -0.24 7.68
CA PHE A 100 -3.64 -1.36 8.29
C PHE A 100 -4.37 -1.85 9.56
N PRO A 101 -4.49 -3.17 9.78
CA PRO A 101 -5.15 -3.73 10.96
C PRO A 101 -4.48 -3.25 12.26
N GLU A 102 -5.27 -2.78 13.22
CA GLU A 102 -4.74 -2.31 14.50
C GLU A 102 -4.25 -3.46 15.38
N PHE A 103 -4.87 -4.64 15.24
CA PHE A 103 -4.50 -5.84 15.97
C PHE A 103 -4.20 -6.99 15.01
N PRO A 104 -3.15 -7.80 15.25
CA PRO A 104 -2.79 -8.93 14.38
C PRO A 104 -3.92 -9.93 14.15
N GLU A 105 -4.77 -10.13 15.16
CA GLU A 105 -5.91 -11.05 15.15
C GLU A 105 -7.02 -10.62 14.16
N GLU A 106 -7.05 -9.34 13.78
CA GLU A 106 -8.01 -8.81 12.81
C GLU A 106 -7.57 -9.03 11.37
N SER A 107 -6.28 -9.34 11.15
CA SER A 107 -5.75 -9.60 9.82
C SER A 107 -6.18 -10.97 9.33
N LYS A 108 -6.75 -11.03 8.11
CA LYS A 108 -6.96 -12.32 7.45
C LYS A 108 -5.70 -12.91 6.83
N GLY A 109 -4.62 -12.15 6.73
CA GLY A 109 -3.39 -12.60 6.09
C GLY A 109 -2.48 -11.48 5.60
N THR A 110 -1.43 -11.88 4.86
CA THR A 110 -0.46 -10.97 4.27
C THR A 110 -0.59 -10.97 2.75
N ALA A 111 -0.72 -9.79 2.16
CA ALA A 111 -0.75 -9.61 0.72
C ALA A 111 0.56 -8.96 0.25
N TYR A 112 1.25 -9.61 -0.67
CA TYR A 112 2.56 -9.17 -1.16
C TYR A 112 2.42 -8.53 -2.53
N VAL A 113 2.82 -7.26 -2.63
CA VAL A 113 2.90 -6.49 -3.88
C VAL A 113 4.30 -6.71 -4.46
N ASN A 114 4.43 -7.74 -5.28
CA ASN A 114 5.70 -8.13 -5.90
C ASN A 114 5.39 -9.01 -7.13
N PRO A 115 5.95 -8.74 -8.33
CA PRO A 115 5.71 -9.59 -9.49
C PRO A 115 6.76 -10.71 -9.61
N ASN A 116 7.82 -10.70 -8.78
CA ASN A 116 9.00 -11.54 -8.93
C ASN A 116 9.06 -12.70 -7.92
N ILE A 117 7.93 -13.35 -7.67
CA ILE A 117 7.91 -14.74 -7.17
C ILE A 117 7.25 -15.62 -8.21
#